data_AF-A0A962BEX3-F1
#
_entry.id   AF-A0A962BEX3-F1
#
_cell.length_a   1.000
_cell.length_b   1.000
_cell.length_c   1.000
_cell.angle_alpha   90.00
_cell.angle_beta   90.00
_cell.angle_gamma   90.00
#
_symmetry.space_group_name_H-M   'P 1'
#
loop_
_entity.id
_entity.type
_entity.pdbx_description
1 polymer ?
#
loop_
_entity_poly.entity_id
_entity_poly.type
_entity_poly.pdbx_seq_one_letter_code
_entity_poly.pdbx_strand_id
1 'polypeptide(L)'
;SVQHLPFLTQEEKDVFKTAFEIDQRWIIEHAGDRTPFIDQAQSLNIFLPANVHKRDLHRIHWEAWKKGVKSLYYCRSKSIQRAESDASWKRSQGDAPVPERDKAPELGQQPTADAQPQYEECLACQ
;
A
#
# COMPACT_ATOMS: atom_id res chain seq x y z
N SER A 1 9.77 10.38 1.84
CA SER A 1 8.85 11.06 0.91
C SER A 1 9.24 12.51 0.84
N VAL A 2 9.26 13.14 -0.34
CA VAL A 2 9.50 14.59 -0.51
C VAL A 2 8.21 15.41 -0.67
N GLN A 3 7.04 14.76 -0.63
CA GLN A 3 5.75 15.38 -0.95
C GLN A 3 5.37 16.53 0.02
N HIS A 4 5.85 16.43 1.27
CA HIS A 4 5.58 17.39 2.34
C HIS A 4 6.45 18.67 2.25
N LEU A 5 7.46 18.72 1.37
CA LEU A 5 8.37 19.87 1.28
C LEU A 5 7.69 21.02 0.50
N PRO A 6 7.47 22.20 1.11
CA PRO A 6 6.70 23.26 0.48
C PRO A 6 7.48 24.04 -0.60
N PHE A 7 8.80 23.94 -0.59
CA PHE A 7 9.67 24.67 -1.54
C PHE A 7 9.84 23.95 -2.88
N LEU A 8 9.39 22.70 -3.01
CA LEU A 8 9.40 21.96 -4.27
C LEU A 8 8.11 22.23 -5.04
N THR A 9 8.25 22.43 -6.34
CA THR A 9 7.14 22.47 -7.30
C THR A 9 6.43 21.11 -7.38
N GLN A 10 5.23 21.10 -7.96
CA GLN A 10 4.48 19.85 -8.15
C GLN A 10 5.20 18.90 -9.11
N GLU A 11 5.83 19.43 -10.16
CA GLU A 11 6.60 18.64 -11.12
C GLU A 11 7.78 17.93 -10.44
N GLU A 12 8.57 18.65 -9.65
CA GLU A 12 9.68 18.05 -8.90
C GLU A 12 9.17 16.96 -7.94
N LYS A 13 8.06 17.21 -7.24
CA LYS A 13 7.45 16.21 -6.36
C LYS A 13 6.97 14.98 -7.11
N ASP A 14 6.41 15.15 -8.31
CA ASP A 14 5.94 14.04 -9.14
C ASP A 14 7.09 13.18 -9.64
N VAL A 15 8.22 13.79 -10.01
CA VAL A 15 9.46 13.09 -10.42
C VAL A 15 10.03 12.24 -9.28
N PHE A 16 9.93 12.71 -8.03
CA PHE A 16 10.49 12.03 -6.85
C PHE A 16 9.47 11.20 -6.05
N LYS A 17 8.34 10.80 -6.66
CA LYS A 17 7.40 9.87 -6.01
C LYS A 17 8.08 8.54 -5.68
N THR A 18 7.88 8.08 -4.45
CA THR A 18 8.34 6.76 -4.00
C THR A 18 7.44 5.64 -4.55
N ALA A 19 7.89 4.40 -4.47
CA ALA A 19 7.16 3.23 -4.98
C ALA A 19 5.70 3.11 -4.44
N PHE A 20 5.44 3.55 -3.20
CA PHE A 20 4.11 3.54 -2.60
C PHE A 20 3.26 4.77 -2.92
N GLU A 21 3.85 5.81 -3.51
CA GLU A 21 3.17 7.05 -3.93
C GLU A 21 2.82 7.02 -5.41
N ILE A 22 3.47 6.15 -6.19
CA ILE A 22 3.14 5.89 -7.58
C ILE A 22 1.85 5.05 -7.65
N ASP A 23 0.96 5.41 -8.57
CA ASP A 23 -0.17 4.57 -8.93
C ASP A 23 0.32 3.32 -9.66
N GLN A 24 0.07 2.16 -9.06
CA GLN A 24 0.57 0.87 -9.56
C GLN A 24 0.01 0.50 -10.93
N ARG A 25 -1.10 1.11 -11.37
CA ARG A 25 -1.61 0.92 -12.73
C ARG A 25 -0.61 1.37 -13.80
N TRP A 26 0.15 2.44 -13.54
CA TRP A 26 1.23 2.85 -14.43
C TRP A 26 2.33 1.80 -14.51
N ILE A 27 2.69 1.16 -13.39
CA ILE A 27 3.69 0.09 -13.40
C ILE A 27 3.21 -1.09 -14.27
N ILE A 28 1.93 -1.45 -14.17
CA ILE A 28 1.32 -2.49 -15.01
C ILE A 28 1.27 -2.08 -16.49
N GLU A 29 0.93 -0.82 -16.79
CA GLU A 29 0.93 -0.26 -18.15
C GLU A 29 2.29 -0.47 -18.83
N HIS A 30 3.35 0.06 -18.21
CA HIS A 30 4.71 0.00 -18.74
C HIS A 30 5.24 -1.44 -18.79
N ALA A 31 4.85 -2.28 -17.82
CA ALA A 31 5.19 -3.70 -17.83
C ALA A 31 4.53 -4.43 -19.01
N GLY A 32 3.27 -4.10 -19.32
CA GLY A 32 2.56 -4.59 -20.51
C GLY A 32 3.27 -4.17 -21.79
N ASP A 33 3.59 -2.88 -21.93
CA ASP A 33 4.22 -2.33 -23.13
C ASP A 33 5.58 -2.98 -23.45
N ARG A 34 6.39 -3.28 -22.42
CA ARG A 34 7.68 -3.96 -22.63
C ARG A 34 7.56 -5.47 -22.85
N THR A 35 6.44 -6.10 -22.50
CA THR A 35 6.29 -7.56 -22.53
C THR A 35 6.53 -8.19 -23.91
N PRO A 36 6.05 -7.63 -25.04
CA PRO A 36 6.33 -8.18 -26.38
C PRO A 36 7.81 -8.24 -26.73
N PHE A 37 8.66 -7.46 -26.07
CA PHE A 37 10.11 -7.39 -26.30
C PHE A 37 10.91 -8.28 -25.34
N ILE A 38 10.24 -9.07 -24.49
CA ILE A 38 10.85 -9.99 -23.51
C ILE A 38 10.44 -11.43 -23.87
N ASP A 39 11.43 -12.26 -24.16
CA ASP A 39 11.24 -13.67 -24.53
C ASP A 39 10.64 -14.50 -23.38
N GLN A 40 11.14 -14.32 -22.16
CA GLN A 40 10.68 -14.96 -20.93
C GLN A 40 9.77 -14.01 -20.13
N ALA A 41 10.04 -13.76 -18.86
CA ALA A 41 9.23 -12.91 -17.98
C ALA A 41 10.08 -11.83 -17.30
N GLN A 42 9.42 -11.02 -16.48
CA GLN A 42 10.01 -9.88 -15.77
C GLN A 42 9.59 -9.94 -14.30
N SER A 43 10.55 -9.80 -13.38
CA SER A 43 10.25 -9.75 -11.95
C SER A 43 9.59 -8.41 -11.59
N LEU A 44 8.26 -8.38 -11.56
CA LEU A 44 7.49 -7.17 -11.32
C LEU A 44 6.92 -7.13 -9.90
N ASN A 45 7.43 -6.24 -9.06
CA ASN A 45 6.84 -5.99 -7.73
C ASN A 45 5.75 -4.91 -7.84
N ILE A 46 4.68 -5.06 -7.07
CA ILE A 46 3.66 -4.03 -6.87
C ILE A 46 3.65 -3.58 -5.40
N PHE A 47 3.40 -2.30 -5.18
CA PHE A 47 3.46 -1.66 -3.86
C PHE A 47 2.10 -1.07 -3.53
N LEU A 48 1.42 -1.63 -2.53
CA LEU A 48 0.07 -1.21 -2.16
C LEU A 48 0.03 -0.76 -0.69
N PRO A 49 -0.79 0.25 -0.35
CA PRO A 49 -1.01 0.58 1.04
C PRO A 49 -1.72 -0.58 1.75
N ALA A 50 -1.53 -0.70 3.07
CA ALA A 50 -2.10 -1.80 3.83
C ALA A 50 -3.62 -1.88 3.67
N ASN A 51 -4.29 -0.72 3.73
CA ASN A 51 -5.74 -0.53 3.64
C ASN A 51 -6.28 -0.46 2.20
N VAL A 52 -5.59 -1.07 1.23
CA VAL A 52 -6.07 -1.08 -0.16
C VAL A 52 -7.40 -1.82 -0.26
N HIS A 53 -8.37 -1.28 -1.00
CA HIS A 53 -9.64 -1.96 -1.19
C HIS A 53 -9.45 -3.21 -2.08
N LYS A 54 -10.07 -4.34 -1.71
CA LYS A 54 -9.95 -5.63 -2.44
C LYS A 54 -10.31 -5.51 -3.92
N ARG A 55 -11.29 -4.67 -4.28
CA ARG A 55 -11.63 -4.34 -5.68
C ARG A 55 -10.45 -3.74 -6.45
N ASP A 56 -9.70 -2.83 -5.83
CA ASP A 56 -8.58 -2.17 -6.49
C ASP A 56 -7.38 -3.11 -6.62
N LEU A 57 -7.13 -3.92 -5.59
CA LEU A 57 -6.16 -5.03 -5.65
C LEU A 57 -6.50 -5.98 -6.82
N HIS A 58 -7.75 -6.44 -6.91
CA HIS A 58 -8.22 -7.30 -7.99
C HIS A 58 -8.06 -6.62 -9.36
N ARG A 59 -8.45 -5.35 -9.48
CA ARG A 59 -8.34 -4.60 -10.74
C ARG A 59 -6.89 -4.55 -11.24
N ILE A 60 -5.92 -4.31 -10.36
CA ILE A 60 -4.49 -4.27 -10.73
C ILE A 60 -4.02 -5.63 -11.28
N HIS A 61 -4.39 -6.74 -10.62
CA HIS A 61 -4.02 -8.08 -11.07
C HIS A 61 -4.72 -8.44 -12.39
N TRP A 62 -6.00 -8.08 -12.52
CA TRP A 62 -6.79 -8.28 -13.72
C TRP A 62 -6.22 -7.50 -14.91
N GLU A 63 -5.84 -6.24 -14.71
CA GLU A 63 -5.21 -5.42 -15.74
C GLU A 63 -3.85 -5.99 -16.19
N ALA A 64 -3.06 -6.53 -15.26
CA ALA A 64 -1.79 -7.18 -15.59
C ALA A 64 -2.00 -8.40 -16.50
N TRP A 65 -2.96 -9.27 -16.16
CA TRP A 65 -3.36 -10.40 -17.01
C TRP A 65 -3.85 -9.93 -18.38
N LYS A 66 -4.76 -8.95 -18.42
CA LYS A 66 -5.33 -8.42 -19.66
C LYS A 66 -4.28 -7.83 -20.60
N LYS A 67 -3.23 -7.22 -20.05
CA LYS A 67 -2.09 -6.65 -20.82
C LYS A 67 -1.02 -7.67 -21.19
N GLY A 68 -1.20 -8.94 -20.85
CA GLY A 68 -0.27 -10.01 -21.18
C GLY A 68 0.98 -10.07 -20.28
N VAL A 69 1.00 -9.36 -19.15
CA VAL A 69 2.11 -9.45 -18.19
C VAL A 69 2.21 -10.90 -17.69
N LYS A 70 3.33 -11.55 -17.98
CA LYS A 70 3.49 -13.00 -17.78
C LYS A 70 3.58 -13.43 -16.31
N SER A 71 4.05 -12.57 -15.41
CA SER A 71 4.10 -12.83 -13.97
C SER A 71 4.13 -11.55 -13.13
N LEU A 72 3.65 -11.66 -11.89
CA LEU A 72 3.84 -10.70 -10.82
C LEU A 72 4.69 -11.37 -9.73
N TYR A 73 5.56 -10.61 -9.08
CA TYR A 73 6.50 -11.14 -8.09
C TYR A 73 6.02 -10.93 -6.65
N TYR A 74 6.41 -9.85 -5.98
CA TYR A 74 5.88 -9.53 -4.65
C TYR A 74 4.78 -8.46 -4.71
N CYS A 75 3.72 -8.71 -3.96
CA CYS A 75 2.82 -7.66 -3.48
C CYS A 75 3.36 -7.13 -2.16
N ARG A 76 3.96 -5.93 -2.19
CA ARG A 76 4.56 -5.28 -1.02
C ARG A 76 3.53 -4.37 -0.38
N SER A 77 3.15 -4.68 0.86
CA SER A 77 2.32 -3.81 1.70
C SER A 77 3.18 -3.05 2.71
N LYS A 78 2.78 -1.82 3.04
CA LYS A 78 3.24 -1.17 4.27
C LYS A 78 2.47 -1.79 5.44
N SER A 79 3.15 -2.23 6.50
CA SER A 79 2.43 -2.53 7.74
C SER A 79 1.92 -1.22 8.35
N ILE A 80 0.70 -1.22 8.86
CA ILE A 80 0.15 -0.07 9.62
C ILE A 80 1.01 0.20 10.89
N GLN A 81 1.76 -0.80 11.37
CA GLN A 81 2.49 -0.78 12.65
C GLN A 81 4.00 -0.46 12.59
N ARG A 82 4.55 0.09 11.51
CA ARG A 82 5.95 0.58 11.56
C ARG A 82 6.08 2.07 11.30
N ALA A 83 5.95 2.80 12.41
CA ALA A 83 6.66 4.04 12.70
C ALA A 83 7.10 4.04 14.18
N GLU A 84 7.84 3.01 14.62
CA GLU A 84 8.70 3.15 15.80
C GLU A 84 9.99 3.88 15.37
N SER A 85 9.90 5.19 15.14
CA SER A 85 11.11 5.98 14.86
C SER A 85 11.31 7.18 15.79
N ASP A 86 10.29 7.62 16.54
CA ASP A 86 10.48 8.61 17.62
C ASP A 86 10.10 8.08 19.02
N ALA A 87 9.10 7.18 19.09
CA ALA A 87 8.62 6.62 20.35
C ALA A 87 9.56 5.56 20.97
N SER A 88 10.35 4.86 20.15
CA SER A 88 11.34 3.88 20.62
C SER A 88 12.56 4.59 21.25
N TRP A 89 13.04 5.67 20.64
CA TRP A 89 14.14 6.49 21.17
C TRP A 89 13.79 7.17 22.50
N LYS A 90 12.59 7.74 22.62
CA LYS A 90 12.12 8.36 23.88
C LYS A 90 11.92 7.33 25.00
N ARG A 91 11.51 6.10 24.69
CA ARG A 91 11.40 4.99 25.67
C ARG A 91 12.76 4.50 26.16
N SER A 92 13.79 4.49 25.31
CA SER A 92 15.17 4.14 25.74
C SER A 92 15.82 5.18 26.65
N GLN A 93 15.31 6.41 26.71
CA GLN A 93 15.81 7.47 27.60
C GLN A 93 14.99 7.64 28.89
N GLY A 94 13.94 6.84 29.11
CA GLY A 94 13.19 6.84 30.39
C GLY A 94 12.24 8.02 30.64
N ASP A 95 12.09 8.94 29.68
CA ASP A 95 11.36 10.21 29.86
C ASP A 95 9.86 10.17 29.45
N ALA A 96 9.23 8.99 29.38
CA ALA A 96 7.81 8.87 29.06
C ALA A 96 7.01 8.19 30.19
N PRO A 97 5.91 8.80 30.68
CA PRO A 97 5.03 8.12 31.63
C PRO A 97 4.40 6.90 30.98
N VAL A 98 4.35 5.80 31.72
CA VAL A 98 3.71 4.54 31.29
C VAL A 98 2.20 4.78 31.16
N PRO A 99 1.58 4.60 29.99
CA PRO A 99 0.14 4.67 29.88
C PRO A 99 -0.48 3.42 30.50
N GLU A 100 -1.48 3.64 31.35
CA GLU A 100 -2.31 2.63 32.00
C GLU A 100 -3.03 1.80 30.92
N ARG A 101 -3.14 0.48 31.15
CA ARG A 101 -3.77 -0.47 30.22
C ARG A 101 -5.29 -0.25 30.20
N ASP A 102 -5.73 0.71 29.39
CA ASP A 102 -7.14 0.80 29.03
C ASP A 102 -7.47 -0.17 27.90
N LYS A 103 -8.23 -1.19 28.31
CA LYS A 103 -9.12 -2.11 27.58
C LYS A 103 -9.02 -2.15 26.06
N ALA A 104 -8.81 -3.36 25.55
CA ALA A 104 -9.00 -3.72 24.15
C ALA A 104 -10.37 -3.23 23.63
N PRO A 105 -10.47 -2.72 22.38
CA PRO A 105 -11.76 -2.35 21.81
C PRO A 105 -12.62 -3.60 21.57
N GLU A 106 -13.85 -3.55 22.08
CA GLU A 106 -14.85 -4.61 21.91
C GLU A 106 -15.24 -4.81 20.44
N LEU A 107 -15.31 -6.07 20.05
CA LEU A 107 -15.82 -6.56 18.78
C LEU A 107 -17.36 -6.39 18.73
N GLY A 108 -17.87 -5.84 17.63
CA GLY A 108 -19.23 -6.11 17.18
C GLY A 108 -20.17 -4.90 17.11
N GLN A 109 -20.34 -4.35 15.90
CA GLN A 109 -21.56 -3.62 15.54
C GLN A 109 -22.20 -4.34 14.35
N GLN A 110 -23.49 -4.68 14.51
CA GLN A 110 -24.30 -5.39 13.52
C GLN A 110 -24.63 -4.48 12.32
N PRO A 111 -24.73 -5.00 11.09
CA PRO A 111 -24.95 -4.18 9.90
C PRO A 111 -26.41 -3.70 9.78
N THR A 112 -26.59 -2.46 9.36
CA THR A 112 -27.87 -1.86 8.98
C THR A 112 -28.26 -2.24 7.54
N ALA A 113 -29.57 -2.27 7.26
CA ALA A 113 -30.21 -2.97 6.14
C ALA A 113 -30.00 -2.38 4.72
N ASP A 114 -29.14 -1.39 4.53
CA ASP A 114 -28.87 -0.75 3.23
C ASP A 114 -27.38 -0.76 2.82
N ALA A 115 -26.57 -1.63 3.42
CA ALA A 115 -25.14 -1.70 3.13
C ALA A 115 -24.86 -2.45 1.82
N GLN A 116 -24.24 -1.77 0.85
CA GLN A 116 -23.45 -2.39 -0.22
C GLN A 116 -22.56 -3.49 0.37
N PRO A 117 -22.31 -4.63 -0.32
CA PRO A 117 -21.58 -5.74 0.27
C PRO A 117 -20.24 -5.24 0.81
N GLN A 118 -20.13 -5.22 2.15
CA GLN A 118 -18.98 -4.69 2.85
C GLN A 118 -17.84 -5.68 2.66
N TYR A 119 -17.09 -5.47 1.57
CA TYR A 119 -15.92 -6.25 1.25
C TYR A 119 -14.87 -5.93 2.32
N GLU A 120 -14.68 -6.85 3.27
CA GLU A 120 -13.77 -6.69 4.41
C GLU A 120 -12.42 -6.12 3.98
N GLU A 121 -11.94 -5.14 4.73
CA GLU A 121 -10.72 -4.38 4.52
C GLU A 121 -9.51 -5.31 4.32
N CYS A 122 -8.70 -5.06 3.29
CA CYS A 122 -7.43 -5.76 3.15
C CYS A 122 -6.48 -5.22 4.22
N LEU A 123 -5.79 -6.09 4.95
CA LEU A 123 -4.79 -5.72 5.97
C LEU A 123 -3.37 -6.14 5.55
N ALA A 124 -3.09 -6.09 4.24
CA ALA A 124 -1.91 -6.57 3.48
C ALA A 124 -2.10 -7.85 2.63
N CYS A 125 -3.28 -8.47 2.66
CA CYS A 125 -3.54 -9.89 2.31
C CYS A 125 -2.85 -10.81 3.33
N GLN A 126 -3.63 -11.51 4.16
CA GLN A 126 -3.10 -12.53 5.09
C GLN A 126 -2.38 -13.66 4.34
#